data_AF-A0A927NGV2-F1
#
_entry.id   AF-A0A927NGV2-F1
#
_cell.length_a   1.000
_cell.length_b   1.000
_cell.length_c   1.000
_cell.angle_alpha   90.00
_cell.angle_beta   90.00
_cell.angle_gamma   90.00
#
_symmetry.space_group_name_H-M   'P 1'
#
loop_
_entity.id
_entity.type
_entity.pdbx_description
1 polymer ?
#
loop_
_entity_poly.entity_id
_entity_poly.type
_entity_poly.pdbx_seq_one_letter_code
_entity_poly.pdbx_strand_id
1 'polypeptide(L)'
;MKVYDNIRLVEEVEELAQKGIHKGFNGLIVGINGNIYTICFFNPYNHGESVYAMVNQKFLKFSSRVDEKIIQEMEEFFPNEKMDFDKCLTECDVKEYDVVELIVEKPKYAIEGVHKGDRGCVISTYAIDNHWEIIFSERGTGKDIAQIGVAREDFKIIDKF
;
A
#
# COMPACT_ATOMS: atom_id res chain seq x y z
N MET A 1 2.89 22.17 -13.20
CA MET A 1 2.11 21.21 -12.38
C MET A 1 0.82 21.90 -11.98
N LYS A 2 -0.31 21.19 -12.04
CA LYS A 2 -1.65 21.64 -11.66
C LYS A 2 -2.39 20.52 -10.93
N VAL A 3 -3.54 20.84 -10.34
CA VAL A 3 -4.40 19.84 -9.69
C VAL A 3 -4.71 18.71 -10.68
N TYR A 4 -4.71 17.49 -10.15
CA TYR A 4 -4.82 16.20 -10.86
C TYR A 4 -3.65 15.81 -11.77
N ASP A 5 -2.50 16.47 -11.63
CA ASP A 5 -1.26 15.91 -12.17
C ASP A 5 -0.69 14.86 -11.20
N ASN A 6 -0.25 13.73 -11.77
CA ASN A 6 0.54 12.74 -11.06
C ASN A 6 1.98 13.25 -10.93
N ILE A 7 2.55 13.09 -9.74
CA ILE A 7 3.91 13.49 -9.43
C ILE A 7 4.70 12.33 -8.85
N ARG A 8 6.01 12.53 -8.78
CA ARG A 8 6.94 11.69 -8.04
C ARG A 8 7.76 12.56 -7.09
N LEU A 9 7.93 12.10 -5.85
CA LEU A 9 8.84 12.72 -4.88
C LEU A 9 10.29 12.40 -5.29
N VAL A 10 11.12 13.43 -5.55
CA VAL A 10 12.47 13.23 -6.11
C VAL A 10 13.59 13.22 -5.07
N GLU A 11 13.31 13.71 -3.86
CA GLU A 11 14.27 13.82 -2.76
C GLU A 11 13.66 13.29 -1.48
N GLU A 12 14.50 12.84 -0.56
CA GLU A 12 14.05 12.46 0.78
C GLU A 12 13.75 13.73 1.59
N VAL A 13 12.60 13.77 2.24
CA VAL A 13 12.17 14.88 3.09
C VAL A 13 11.85 14.31 4.46
N GLU A 14 12.60 14.71 5.49
CA GLU A 14 12.54 14.09 6.82
C GLU A 14 11.12 14.05 7.42
N GLU A 15 10.37 15.15 7.31
CA GLU A 15 8.99 15.25 7.79
C GLU A 15 8.03 14.29 7.05
N LEU A 16 8.30 13.99 5.78
CA LEU A 16 7.54 13.03 4.98
C LEU A 16 7.95 11.59 5.30
N ALA A 17 9.24 11.36 5.52
CA ALA A 17 9.77 10.06 5.91
C ALA A 17 9.20 9.59 7.25
N GLN A 18 8.99 10.51 8.21
CA GLN A 18 8.30 10.21 9.48
C GLN A 18 6.85 9.74 9.29
N LYS A 19 6.26 10.01 8.12
CA LYS A 19 4.92 9.53 7.71
C LYS A 19 4.97 8.31 6.80
N GLY A 20 6.15 7.69 6.61
CA GLY A 20 6.35 6.57 5.70
C GLY A 20 6.33 6.95 4.21
N ILE A 21 6.44 8.25 3.88
CA ILE A 21 6.50 8.73 2.50
C ILE A 21 7.96 8.97 2.13
N HIS A 22 8.50 8.11 1.27
CA HIS A 22 9.93 8.15 0.92
C HIS A 22 10.19 8.63 -0.50
N LYS A 23 11.44 8.99 -0.77
CA LYS A 23 11.90 9.32 -2.12
C LYS A 23 11.45 8.25 -3.12
N GLY A 24 10.89 8.72 -4.23
CA GLY A 24 10.43 7.88 -5.32
C GLY A 24 8.95 7.52 -5.26
N PHE A 25 8.25 7.83 -4.17
CA PHE A 25 6.80 7.63 -4.05
C PHE A 25 6.04 8.51 -5.05
N ASN A 26 4.95 7.96 -5.59
CA ASN A 26 4.05 8.66 -6.47
C ASN A 26 2.90 9.26 -5.68
N GLY A 27 2.33 10.34 -6.20
CA GLY A 27 1.17 10.99 -5.62
C GLY A 27 0.41 11.83 -6.62
N LEU A 28 -0.77 12.28 -6.20
CA LEU A 28 -1.67 13.12 -6.98
C LEU A 28 -1.76 14.50 -6.34
N ILE A 29 -1.64 15.56 -7.15
CA ILE A 29 -1.89 16.92 -6.66
C ILE A 29 -3.40 17.09 -6.46
N VAL A 30 -3.83 17.32 -5.22
CA VAL A 30 -5.24 17.60 -4.87
C VAL A 30 -5.47 19.05 -4.44
N GLY A 31 -4.40 19.83 -4.24
CA GLY A 31 -4.50 21.25 -3.91
C GLY A 31 -3.19 21.99 -4.16
N ILE A 32 -3.29 23.30 -4.46
CA ILE A 32 -2.13 24.16 -4.72
C ILE A 32 -2.30 25.47 -3.94
N ASN A 33 -1.30 25.83 -3.14
CA ASN A 33 -1.19 27.11 -2.46
C ASN A 33 0.23 27.69 -2.64
N GLY A 34 0.41 28.54 -3.66
CA GLY A 34 1.71 29.09 -4.03
C GLY A 34 2.71 27.99 -4.39
N ASN A 35 3.79 27.87 -3.62
CA ASN A 35 4.83 26.84 -3.81
C ASN A 35 4.59 25.56 -2.99
N ILE A 36 3.53 25.51 -2.20
CA ILE A 36 3.19 24.37 -1.35
C ILE A 36 1.96 23.67 -1.94
N TYR A 37 2.11 22.39 -2.27
CA TYR A 37 1.06 21.59 -2.89
C TYR A 37 0.55 20.57 -1.88
N THR A 38 -0.76 20.35 -1.85
CA THR A 38 -1.37 19.23 -1.14
C THR A 38 -1.36 18.03 -2.05
N ILE A 39 -0.67 16.97 -1.62
CA ILE A 39 -0.47 15.74 -2.37
C ILE A 39 -1.16 14.60 -1.64
N CYS A 40 -1.91 13.79 -2.38
CA CYS A 40 -2.35 12.46 -1.96
C CYS A 40 -1.27 11.45 -2.41
N PHE A 41 -0.47 10.93 -1.48
CA PHE A 41 0.54 9.91 -1.74
C PHE A 41 -0.07 8.51 -1.62
N PHE A 42 0.41 7.59 -2.46
CA PHE A 42 -0.04 6.20 -2.46
C PHE A 42 1.08 5.29 -1.93
N ASN A 43 0.74 4.29 -1.12
CA ASN A 43 1.70 3.28 -0.70
C ASN A 43 2.02 2.34 -1.88
N PRO A 44 3.26 2.29 -2.39
CA PRO A 44 3.62 1.37 -3.46
C PRO A 44 3.57 -0.10 -3.05
N TYR A 45 3.51 -0.38 -1.74
CA TYR A 45 3.49 -1.74 -1.18
C TYR A 45 2.12 -2.14 -0.61
N ASN A 46 1.12 -1.24 -0.64
CA ASN A 46 -0.20 -1.49 -0.10
C ASN A 46 -1.25 -0.74 -0.91
N HIS A 47 -1.78 -1.39 -1.93
CA HIS A 47 -2.80 -0.82 -2.78
C HIS A 47 -4.08 -0.56 -1.97
N GLY A 48 -4.62 0.66 -2.10
CA GLY A 48 -5.74 1.17 -1.31
C GLY A 48 -5.32 2.09 -0.17
N GLU A 49 -4.04 2.07 0.24
CA GLU A 49 -3.53 2.97 1.28
C GLU A 49 -2.98 4.27 0.70
N SER A 50 -3.59 5.39 1.11
CA SER A 50 -3.13 6.74 0.80
C SER A 50 -3.05 7.65 2.02
N VAL A 51 -2.25 8.72 1.92
CA VAL A 51 -2.12 9.79 2.93
C VAL A 51 -2.01 11.15 2.26
N TYR A 52 -2.37 12.21 2.98
CA TYR A 52 -2.21 13.57 2.51
C TYR A 52 -1.01 14.26 3.16
N ALA A 53 -0.24 14.98 2.36
CA ALA A 53 0.86 15.80 2.84
C ALA A 53 1.00 17.10 2.05
N MET A 54 1.46 18.15 2.74
CA MET A 54 1.83 19.42 2.12
C MET A 54 3.30 19.39 1.75
N VAL A 55 3.63 19.59 0.47
CA VAL A 55 4.99 19.44 -0.05
C VAL A 55 5.37 20.66 -0.88
N ASN A 56 6.59 21.15 -0.70
CA ASN A 56 7.12 22.19 -1.57
C ASN A 56 7.33 21.65 -2.99
N GLN A 57 6.85 22.37 -4.01
CA GLN A 57 6.91 21.93 -5.40
C GLN A 57 8.33 21.59 -5.89
N LYS A 58 9.38 22.16 -5.28
CA LYS A 58 10.77 21.87 -5.64
C LYS A 58 11.16 20.38 -5.46
N PHE A 59 10.45 19.67 -4.58
CA PHE A 59 10.69 18.25 -4.30
C PHE A 59 9.88 17.33 -5.22
N LEU A 60 9.08 17.88 -6.13
CA LEU A 60 8.13 17.14 -6.95
C LEU A 60 8.55 17.18 -8.41
N LYS A 61 8.43 16.02 -9.08
CA LYS A 61 8.56 15.92 -10.54
C LYS A 61 7.25 15.46 -11.14
N PHE A 62 6.77 16.19 -12.15
CA PHE A 62 5.64 15.77 -12.96
C PHE A 62 5.89 14.40 -13.59
N SER A 63 4.89 13.52 -13.51
CA SER A 63 4.93 12.17 -14.07
C SER A 63 3.94 12.04 -15.24
N SER A 64 2.66 12.32 -14.99
CA SER A 64 1.59 12.25 -15.98
C SER A 64 0.39 13.08 -15.53
N ARG A 65 -0.66 13.12 -16.34
CA ARG A 65 -1.93 13.75 -15.98
C ARG A 65 -3.03 12.70 -15.98
N VAL A 66 -3.93 12.79 -15.00
CA VAL A 66 -5.14 11.97 -14.94
C VAL A 66 -6.06 12.31 -16.12
N ASP A 67 -6.72 11.30 -16.68
CA ASP A 67 -7.69 11.47 -17.78
C ASP A 67 -8.83 12.41 -17.35
N GLU A 68 -9.33 13.24 -18.28
CA GLU A 68 -10.36 14.24 -17.98
C GLU A 68 -11.66 13.62 -17.48
N LYS A 69 -12.02 12.41 -17.93
CA LYS A 69 -13.23 11.71 -17.45
C LYS A 69 -13.10 11.30 -15.99
N ILE A 70 -11.92 10.80 -15.61
CA ILE A 70 -11.62 10.43 -14.23
C ILE A 70 -11.59 11.67 -13.34
N ILE A 71 -11.06 12.80 -13.85
CA ILE A 71 -11.08 14.07 -13.12
C ILE A 71 -12.51 14.50 -12.80
N GLN A 72 -13.45 14.36 -13.73
CA GLN A 72 -14.85 14.69 -13.49
C GLN A 72 -15.46 13.83 -12.38
N GLU A 73 -15.23 12.51 -12.41
CA GLU A 73 -15.67 11.59 -11.35
C GLU A 73 -15.06 11.96 -9.99
N MET A 74 -13.78 12.33 -9.99
CA MET A 74 -13.06 12.77 -8.79
C MET A 74 -13.60 14.08 -8.21
N GLU A 75 -13.90 15.07 -9.06
CA GLU A 75 -14.45 16.36 -8.63
C GLU A 75 -15.83 16.23 -7.96
N GLU A 76 -16.62 15.22 -8.34
CA GLU A 76 -17.88 14.90 -7.67
C GLU A 76 -17.66 14.20 -6.31
N PHE A 77 -16.57 13.45 -6.15
CA PHE A 77 -16.30 12.66 -4.96
C PHE A 77 -15.51 13.42 -3.87
N PHE A 78 -14.45 14.14 -4.25
CA PHE A 78 -13.52 14.80 -3.33
C PHE A 78 -14.12 15.78 -2.32
N PRO A 79 -15.18 16.55 -2.62
CA PRO A 79 -15.74 17.51 -1.65
C PRO A 79 -16.22 16.86 -0.34
N ASN A 80 -16.47 15.54 -0.35
CA ASN A 80 -16.96 14.80 0.81
C ASN A 80 -15.87 13.98 1.52
N GLU A 81 -14.67 13.91 0.95
CA GLU A 81 -13.57 13.14 1.52
C GLU A 81 -12.85 13.97 2.60
N LYS A 82 -12.83 13.46 3.83
CA LYS A 82 -12.07 14.09 4.91
C LYS A 82 -10.59 13.79 4.72
N MET A 83 -9.81 14.80 4.35
CA MET A 83 -8.35 14.70 4.30
C MET A 83 -7.79 14.53 5.71
N ASP A 84 -7.31 13.33 6.03
CA ASP A 84 -6.59 13.04 7.26
C ASP A 84 -5.09 13.25 7.04
N PHE A 85 -4.57 14.36 7.58
CA PHE A 85 -3.16 14.68 7.50
C PHE A 85 -2.34 14.00 8.60
N ASP A 86 -2.95 13.42 9.63
CA ASP A 86 -2.24 12.75 10.72
C ASP A 86 -1.95 11.28 10.41
N LYS A 87 -2.62 10.73 9.40
CA LYS A 87 -2.39 9.37 8.91
C LYS A 87 -0.95 9.21 8.36
N CYS A 88 -0.32 8.09 8.72
CA CYS A 88 0.97 7.65 8.21
C CYS A 88 0.80 6.42 7.32
N LEU A 89 1.68 6.25 6.33
CA LEU A 89 1.72 5.03 5.51
C LEU A 89 2.38 3.90 6.30
N THR A 90 1.84 2.71 6.13
CA THR A 90 2.39 1.51 6.73
C THR A 90 3.69 1.12 6.01
N GLU A 91 4.78 0.95 6.77
CA GLU A 91 6.01 0.38 6.23
C GLU A 91 5.79 -1.09 5.84
N CYS A 92 6.36 -1.49 4.71
CA CYS A 92 6.26 -2.86 4.23
C CYS A 92 7.46 -3.68 4.71
N ASP A 93 7.22 -4.64 5.59
CA ASP A 93 8.24 -5.57 6.10
C ASP A 93 8.15 -6.98 5.48
N VAL A 94 7.20 -7.18 4.57
CA VAL A 94 6.93 -8.43 3.84
C VAL A 94 7.39 -8.30 2.40
N LYS A 95 8.01 -9.34 1.86
CA LYS A 95 8.39 -9.41 0.44
C LYS A 95 7.78 -10.62 -0.23
N GLU A 96 7.66 -10.54 -1.56
CA GLU A 96 7.44 -11.71 -2.40
C GLU A 96 8.51 -12.78 -2.08
N TYR A 97 8.08 -14.03 -1.96
CA TYR A 97 8.84 -15.21 -1.57
C TYR A 97 9.25 -15.32 -0.09
N ASP A 98 8.88 -14.39 0.78
CA ASP A 98 9.01 -14.60 2.21
C ASP A 98 8.17 -15.82 2.63
N VAL A 99 8.74 -16.67 3.49
CA VAL A 99 8.02 -17.80 4.07
C VAL A 99 7.36 -17.35 5.35
N VAL A 100 6.08 -17.64 5.48
CA VAL A 100 5.24 -17.20 6.59
C VAL A 100 4.59 -18.38 7.30
N GLU A 101 4.14 -18.15 8.52
CA GLU A 101 3.32 -19.08 9.29
C GLU A 101 2.06 -18.36 9.78
N LEU A 102 0.89 -18.95 9.56
CA LEU A 102 -0.37 -18.42 10.07
C LEU A 102 -0.40 -18.57 11.60
N ILE A 103 -0.63 -17.47 12.34
CA ILE A 103 -0.56 -17.46 13.81
C ILE A 103 -1.94 -17.45 14.50
N VAL A 104 -3.01 -17.33 13.73
CA VAL A 104 -4.41 -17.30 14.19
C VAL A 104 -5.22 -18.44 13.59
N GLU A 105 -6.29 -18.83 14.29
CA GLU A 105 -7.32 -19.71 13.73
C GLU A 105 -8.56 -18.84 13.48
N LYS A 106 -8.96 -18.68 12.21
CA LYS A 106 -10.15 -17.89 11.83
C LYS A 106 -11.02 -18.68 10.86
N PRO A 107 -12.36 -18.64 10.97
CA PRO A 107 -13.25 -19.36 10.07
C PRO A 107 -13.02 -19.09 8.58
N LYS A 108 -12.66 -17.84 8.22
CA LYS A 108 -12.34 -17.44 6.84
C LYS A 108 -11.12 -18.15 6.24
N TYR A 109 -10.21 -18.68 7.06
CA TYR A 109 -9.03 -19.43 6.62
C TYR A 109 -9.31 -20.93 6.69
N ALA A 110 -9.94 -21.38 7.77
CA ALA A 110 -10.29 -22.78 7.99
C ALA A 110 -11.21 -23.36 6.90
N ILE A 111 -12.11 -22.54 6.33
CA ILE A 111 -12.98 -22.98 5.22
C ILE A 111 -12.20 -23.33 3.94
N GLU A 112 -11.01 -22.73 3.77
CA GLU A 112 -10.09 -22.99 2.67
C GLU A 112 -9.08 -24.11 3.02
N GLY A 113 -9.25 -24.76 4.18
CA GLY A 113 -8.36 -25.81 4.67
C GLY A 113 -7.05 -25.30 5.28
N VAL A 114 -6.91 -23.98 5.48
CA VAL A 114 -5.73 -23.36 6.10
C VAL A 114 -5.98 -23.13 7.59
N HIS A 115 -5.10 -23.67 8.42
CA HIS A 115 -5.20 -23.65 9.87
C HIS A 115 -4.01 -22.97 10.53
N LYS A 116 -4.18 -22.59 11.81
CA LYS A 116 -3.08 -22.04 12.59
C LYS A 116 -1.87 -22.97 12.58
N GLY A 117 -0.70 -22.42 12.27
CA GLY A 117 0.56 -23.15 12.17
C GLY A 117 0.91 -23.63 10.76
N ASP A 118 -0.01 -23.51 9.80
CA ASP A 118 0.30 -23.78 8.41
C ASP A 118 1.29 -22.75 7.86
N ARG A 119 2.16 -23.24 7.00
CA ARG A 119 3.20 -22.44 6.36
C ARG A 119 2.79 -22.10 4.94
N GLY A 120 3.09 -20.88 4.55
CA GLY A 120 2.87 -20.41 3.20
C GLY A 120 4.03 -19.59 2.68
N CYS A 121 3.98 -19.31 1.39
CA CYS A 121 4.90 -18.44 0.69
C CYS A 121 4.12 -17.21 0.21
N VAL A 122 4.66 -16.01 0.44
CA VAL A 122 4.10 -14.79 -0.11
C VAL A 122 4.34 -14.78 -1.62
N ILE A 123 3.29 -14.56 -2.41
CA ILE A 123 3.39 -14.56 -3.88
C ILE A 123 3.03 -13.21 -4.51
N SER A 124 2.64 -12.22 -3.69
CA SER A 124 2.43 -10.84 -4.14
C SER A 124 3.62 -9.95 -3.82
N THR A 125 3.84 -8.92 -4.64
CA THR A 125 4.85 -7.87 -4.40
C THR A 125 4.32 -6.73 -3.53
N TYR A 126 3.01 -6.69 -3.31
CA TYR A 126 2.29 -5.68 -2.54
C TYR A 126 1.10 -6.33 -1.81
N ALA A 127 0.62 -5.64 -0.77
CA ALA A 127 -0.66 -5.91 -0.14
C ALA A 127 -1.81 -5.20 -0.87
N ILE A 128 -3.02 -5.71 -0.70
CA ILE A 128 -4.28 -5.03 -1.05
C ILE A 128 -5.09 -4.92 0.23
N ASP A 129 -5.44 -3.70 0.65
CA ASP A 129 -6.16 -3.45 1.91
C ASP A 129 -5.52 -4.18 3.12
N ASN A 130 -4.20 -4.10 3.26
CA ASN A 130 -3.41 -4.80 4.28
C ASN A 130 -3.42 -6.34 4.22
N HIS A 131 -3.91 -6.94 3.12
CA HIS A 131 -3.89 -8.38 2.90
C HIS A 131 -2.81 -8.76 1.89
N TRP A 132 -1.98 -9.73 2.27
CA TRP A 132 -0.95 -10.32 1.43
C TRP A 132 -1.45 -11.62 0.80
N GLU A 133 -1.14 -11.81 -0.48
CA GLU A 133 -1.47 -13.05 -1.16
C GLU A 133 -0.44 -14.12 -0.79
N ILE A 134 -0.91 -15.19 -0.15
CA ILE A 134 -0.06 -16.25 0.36
C ILE A 134 -0.59 -17.58 -0.16
N ILE A 135 0.31 -18.40 -0.69
CA ILE A 135 0.05 -19.79 -1.04
C ILE A 135 0.49 -20.69 0.11
N PHE A 136 -0.46 -21.42 0.69
CA PHE A 136 -0.21 -22.42 1.73
C PHE A 136 -0.09 -23.80 1.09
N SER A 137 0.88 -24.58 1.55
CA SER A 137 1.13 -25.92 1.01
C SER A 137 1.30 -26.95 2.13
N GLU A 138 0.85 -28.17 1.88
CA GLU A 138 0.96 -29.31 2.78
C GLU A 138 2.42 -29.61 3.13
N ARG A 139 2.70 -29.76 4.43
CA ARG A 139 4.04 -30.10 4.90
C ARG A 139 4.44 -31.52 4.44
N GLY A 140 5.51 -31.60 3.66
CA GLY A 140 6.14 -32.85 3.24
C GLY A 140 5.76 -33.33 1.84
N THR A 141 4.57 -32.96 1.35
CA THR A 141 4.15 -33.22 -0.05
C THR A 141 4.38 -32.01 -0.94
N GLY A 142 4.35 -30.79 -0.37
CA GLY A 142 4.44 -29.54 -1.13
C GLY A 142 3.22 -29.27 -1.99
N LYS A 143 2.13 -30.02 -1.77
CA LYS A 143 0.87 -29.83 -2.50
C LYS A 143 0.17 -28.59 -1.98
N ASP A 144 -0.32 -27.74 -2.88
CA ASP A 144 -1.06 -26.54 -2.50
C ASP A 144 -2.36 -26.89 -1.77
N ILE A 145 -2.58 -26.18 -0.66
CA ILE A 145 -3.82 -26.21 0.12
C ILE A 145 -4.73 -25.12 -0.43
N ALA A 146 -4.29 -23.86 -0.36
CA ALA A 146 -5.03 -22.70 -0.83
C ALA A 146 -4.10 -21.50 -1.09
N GLN A 147 -4.54 -20.62 -1.98
CA GLN A 147 -3.96 -19.31 -2.24
C GLN A 147 -4.98 -18.25 -1.78
N ILE A 148 -4.67 -17.52 -0.72
CA ILE A 148 -5.63 -16.63 -0.06
C ILE A 148 -4.98 -15.32 0.40
N GLY A 149 -5.80 -14.27 0.51
CA GLY A 149 -5.42 -13.02 1.14
C GLY A 149 -5.40 -13.13 2.67
N VAL A 150 -4.26 -12.87 3.29
CA VAL A 150 -4.08 -12.93 4.75
C VAL A 150 -3.71 -11.56 5.28
N ALA A 151 -4.41 -11.11 6.32
CA ALA A 151 -4.12 -9.83 6.95
C ALA A 151 -2.71 -9.85 7.56
N ARG A 152 -1.98 -8.73 7.49
CA ARG A 152 -0.60 -8.66 7.97
C ARG A 152 -0.45 -9.17 9.41
N GLU A 153 -1.38 -8.82 10.30
CA GLU A 153 -1.36 -9.21 11.72
C GLU A 153 -1.63 -10.71 11.98
N ASP A 154 -2.11 -11.45 10.98
CA ASP A 154 -2.52 -12.84 11.12
C ASP A 154 -1.40 -13.85 10.82
N PHE A 155 -0.26 -13.38 10.32
CA PHE A 155 0.92 -14.21 10.07
C PHE A 155 2.21 -13.58 10.60
N LYS A 156 3.22 -14.43 10.76
CA LYS A 156 4.61 -14.01 11.00
C LYS A 156 5.50 -14.50 9.88
N ILE A 157 6.51 -13.72 9.52
CA ILE A 157 7.58 -14.15 8.64
C ILE A 157 8.50 -15.09 9.43
N ILE A 158 8.78 -16.26 8.88
CA ILE A 158 9.66 -17.27 9.47
C ILE A 158 10.95 -17.46 8.67
N ASP A 159 10.97 -17.07 7.40
CA ASP A 159 12.18 -17.01 6.57
C ASP A 159 12.07 -15.86 5.56
N LYS A 160 13.18 -15.15 5.32
CA LYS A 160 13.21 -13.94 4.48
C LYS A 160 13.94 -14.18 3.16
N PHE A 161 13.44 -13.55 2.11
CA PHE A 161 14.10 -13.46 0.80
C PHE A 161 15.03 -12.23 0.66
#